data_AF-A0A8J3HUT1-F1
#
_entry.id   AF-A0A8J3HUT1-F1
#
_cell.length_a   1.000
_cell.length_b   1.000
_cell.length_c   1.000
_cell.angle_alpha   90.00
_cell.angle_beta   90.00
_cell.angle_gamma   90.00
#
_symmetry.space_group_name_H-M   'P 1'
#
loop_
_entity.id
_entity.type
_entity.pdbx_description
1 polymer ?
#
loop_
_entity_poly.entity_id
_entity_poly.type
_entity_poly.pdbx_seq_one_letter_code
_entity_poly.pdbx_strand_id
1 'polypeptide(L)'
;MHPWSTQMSGRFEEHVFQSDVLKNNPLGDPSARPLWVYLPPGYDDEPERRYPTIYQIQGMTGQLDMWRNRTAFRKNFPELADELFARKEAPLALLSGLIAGPHMAGVSL
;
A
#
# COMPACT_ATOMS: atom_id res chain seq x y z
N MET A 1 -3.75 17.71 16.30
CA MET A 1 -3.91 16.25 16.47
C MET A 1 -5.13 15.87 15.65
N HIS A 2 -4.95 15.09 14.57
CA HIS A 2 -6.12 14.56 13.86
C HIS A 2 -6.75 13.47 14.74
N PRO A 3 -8.09 13.32 14.71
CA PRO A 3 -8.78 12.27 15.45
C PRO A 3 -8.28 10.87 15.03
N TRP A 4 -8.79 9.85 15.71
CA TRP A 4 -8.67 8.40 15.50
C TRP A 4 -8.61 7.90 14.03
N SER A 5 -8.94 8.73 13.04
CA SER A 5 -8.76 8.48 11.61
C SER A 5 -8.49 9.79 10.85
N THR A 6 -7.86 9.68 9.67
CA THR A 6 -7.72 10.78 8.70
C THR A 6 -8.58 10.44 7.50
N GLN A 7 -9.48 11.33 7.11
CA GLN A 7 -10.24 11.16 5.86
C GLN A 7 -9.28 11.37 4.67
N MET A 8 -9.19 10.38 3.80
CA MET A 8 -8.38 10.45 2.58
C MET A 8 -9.13 11.15 1.45
N SER A 9 -8.39 11.85 0.59
CA SER A 9 -8.91 12.46 -0.65
C SER A 9 -8.93 11.46 -1.81
N GLY A 10 -7.93 10.56 -1.86
CA GLY A 10 -7.92 9.38 -2.70
C GLY A 10 -8.50 8.16 -1.97
N ARG A 11 -8.25 6.97 -2.51
CA ARG A 11 -8.69 5.71 -1.89
C ARG A 11 -7.64 4.61 -2.02
N PHE A 12 -7.67 3.65 -1.10
CA PHE A 12 -6.97 2.38 -1.26
C PHE A 12 -7.94 1.30 -1.73
N GLU A 13 -7.48 0.52 -2.69
CA GLU A 13 -8.11 -0.75 -3.06
C GLU A 13 -7.21 -1.90 -2.58
N GLU A 14 -7.83 -2.84 -1.87
CA GLU A 14 -7.16 -4.01 -1.34
C GLU A 14 -7.41 -5.19 -2.28
N HIS A 15 -6.33 -5.71 -2.84
CA HIS A 15 -6.33 -6.78 -3.82
C HIS A 15 -5.58 -7.99 -3.29
N VAL A 16 -5.86 -9.16 -3.87
CA VAL A 16 -5.05 -10.36 -3.72
C VAL A 16 -4.69 -10.87 -5.11
N PHE A 17 -3.41 -11.09 -5.37
CA PHE A 17 -2.95 -11.64 -6.64
C PHE A 17 -2.28 -12.99 -6.45
N GLN A 18 -2.34 -13.83 -7.49
CA GLN A 18 -1.64 -15.12 -7.53
C GLN A 18 -0.24 -14.92 -8.11
N SER A 19 0.78 -15.32 -7.37
CA SER A 19 2.18 -15.30 -7.82
C SER A 19 2.61 -16.69 -8.26
N ASP A 20 2.79 -16.88 -9.56
CA ASP A 20 3.31 -18.13 -10.12
C ASP A 20 4.74 -18.43 -9.64
N VAL A 21 5.55 -17.38 -9.44
CA VAL A 21 6.94 -17.49 -9.01
C VAL A 21 7.07 -17.98 -7.56
N LEU A 22 6.03 -17.77 -6.73
CA LEU A 22 6.00 -18.24 -5.34
C LEU A 22 5.41 -19.65 -5.17
N LYS A 23 4.96 -20.30 -6.26
CA LYS A 23 4.46 -21.68 -6.18
C LYS A 23 5.57 -22.61 -5.70
N ASN A 24 5.24 -23.43 -4.70
CA ASN A 24 6.16 -24.40 -4.09
C ASN A 24 7.45 -23.77 -3.54
N ASN A 25 7.39 -22.51 -3.10
CA ASN A 25 8.50 -21.84 -2.42
C ASN A 25 8.99 -22.70 -1.23
N PRO A 26 10.30 -22.95 -1.06
CA PRO A 26 10.85 -23.78 0.02
C PRO A 26 10.46 -23.35 1.44
N LEU A 27 10.13 -22.07 1.66
CA LEU A 27 9.65 -21.57 2.95
C LEU A 27 8.17 -21.86 3.21
N GLY A 28 7.46 -22.43 2.23
CA GLY A 28 6.03 -22.73 2.33
C GLY A 28 5.13 -21.50 2.30
N ASP A 29 5.64 -20.34 1.89
CA ASP A 29 4.83 -19.12 1.84
C ASP A 29 3.65 -19.25 0.87
N PRO A 30 2.48 -18.64 1.18
CA PRO A 30 1.36 -18.57 0.26
C PRO A 30 1.75 -17.89 -1.06
N SER A 31 1.38 -18.51 -2.18
CA SER A 31 1.51 -17.93 -3.52
C SER A 31 0.47 -16.83 -3.80
N ALA A 32 -0.65 -16.83 -3.07
CA ALA A 32 -1.60 -15.72 -3.03
C ALA A 32 -1.05 -14.62 -2.11
N ARG A 33 -0.88 -13.40 -2.65
CA ARG A 33 -0.26 -12.28 -1.92
C ARG A 33 -1.19 -11.07 -1.88
N PRO A 34 -1.32 -10.40 -0.72
CA PRO A 34 -2.07 -9.15 -0.65
C PRO A 34 -1.30 -8.02 -1.35
N LEU A 35 -2.05 -7.10 -1.94
CA LEU A 35 -1.55 -5.94 -2.66
C LEU A 35 -2.48 -4.76 -2.36
N TRP A 36 -1.93 -3.64 -1.93
CA TRP A 36 -2.71 -2.41 -1.77
C TRP A 36 -2.38 -1.45 -2.90
N VAL A 37 -3.41 -0.89 -3.53
CA VAL A 37 -3.27 0.09 -4.61
C VAL A 37 -3.94 1.39 -4.17
N TYR A 38 -3.17 2.44 -3.99
CA TYR A 38 -3.69 3.80 -3.83
C TYR A 38 -4.07 4.37 -5.18
N LEU A 39 -5.29 4.91 -5.25
CA LEU A 39 -5.80 5.67 -6.38
C LEU A 39 -5.88 7.15 -5.97
N PRO A 40 -5.26 8.06 -6.74
CA PRO A 40 -5.25 9.48 -6.42
C PRO A 40 -6.65 10.11 -6.49
N PRO A 41 -6.84 11.30 -5.90
CA PRO A 41 -8.12 12.01 -5.98
C PRO A 41 -8.51 12.25 -7.44
N GLY A 42 -9.78 12.03 -7.78
CA GLY A 42 -10.30 12.19 -9.14
C GLY A 42 -9.86 11.12 -10.14
N TYR A 43 -9.34 9.97 -9.67
CA TYR A 43 -8.90 8.88 -10.55
C TYR A 43 -9.99 8.41 -11.54
N ASP A 44 -11.26 8.39 -11.13
CA ASP A 44 -12.37 7.92 -11.97
C ASP A 44 -12.93 9.00 -12.92
N ASP A 45 -12.48 10.25 -12.80
CA ASP A 45 -13.01 11.38 -13.57
C ASP A 45 -12.56 11.35 -15.04
N GLU A 46 -11.41 10.74 -15.31
CA GLU A 46 -10.81 10.61 -16.64
C GLU A 46 -10.44 9.15 -16.95
N PRO A 47 -11.39 8.29 -17.36
CA PRO A 47 -11.16 6.84 -17.53
C PRO A 47 -10.03 6.46 -18.51
N GLU A 48 -9.74 7.32 -19.48
CA GLU A 48 -8.67 7.10 -20.46
C GLU A 48 -7.30 7.57 -19.97
N ARG A 49 -7.24 8.32 -18.88
CA ARG A 49 -5.99 8.79 -18.31
C ARG A 49 -5.17 7.61 -17.79
N ARG A 50 -3.86 7.68 -17.95
CA ARG A 50 -2.91 6.72 -17.39
C ARG A 50 -2.02 7.44 -16.39
N TYR A 51 -1.75 6.76 -15.28
CA TYR A 51 -0.93 7.27 -14.19
C TYR A 51 0.35 6.44 -14.10
N PRO A 52 1.52 7.05 -13.84
CA PRO A 52 2.69 6.29 -13.46
C PRO A 52 2.41 5.50 -12.17
N THR A 53 3.06 4.35 -12.00
CA THR A 53 2.94 3.53 -10.80
C THR A 53 4.25 3.53 -10.02
N ILE A 54 4.16 3.80 -8.72
CA ILE A 54 5.28 3.70 -7.78
C ILE A 54 5.07 2.45 -6.93
N TYR A 55 6.01 1.51 -7.03
CA TYR A 55 6.00 0.29 -6.23
C TYR A 55 6.76 0.51 -4.92
N GLN A 56 6.09 0.28 -3.81
CA GLN A 56 6.62 0.46 -2.47
C GLN A 56 6.68 -0.88 -1.76
N ILE A 57 7.89 -1.22 -1.37
CA ILE A 57 8.23 -2.55 -0.87
C ILE A 57 8.57 -2.43 0.60
N GLN A 58 7.90 -3.22 1.43
CA GLN A 58 8.25 -3.35 2.84
C GLN A 58 9.63 -4.03 3.00
N GLY A 59 10.38 -3.57 4.00
CA GLY A 59 11.65 -4.20 4.37
C GLY A 59 11.48 -5.59 4.97
N MET A 60 12.61 -6.22 5.31
CA MET A 60 12.62 -7.47 6.09
C MET A 60 11.78 -7.28 7.37
N THR A 61 10.98 -8.29 7.72
CA THR A 61 9.97 -8.29 8.80
C THR A 61 8.78 -7.33 8.65
N GLY A 62 8.72 -6.54 7.58
CA GLY A 62 7.58 -5.68 7.30
C GLY A 62 6.37 -6.45 6.76
N GLN A 63 5.18 -6.01 7.15
CA GLN A 63 3.89 -6.49 6.64
C GLN A 63 3.15 -5.35 5.93
N LEU A 64 2.19 -5.68 5.07
CA LEU A 64 1.53 -4.70 4.20
C LEU A 64 0.76 -3.64 5.01
N ASP A 65 0.07 -4.10 6.04
CA ASP A 65 -0.73 -3.31 6.97
C ASP A 65 0.11 -2.37 7.84
N MET A 66 1.39 -2.69 8.08
CA MET A 66 2.30 -1.82 8.84
C MET A 66 2.49 -0.44 8.22
N TRP A 67 2.18 -0.25 6.93
CA TRP A 67 2.12 1.10 6.34
C TRP A 67 1.07 2.02 7.01
N ARG A 68 0.05 1.47 7.67
CA ARG A 68 -0.93 2.23 8.44
C ARG A 68 -0.45 2.62 9.84
N ASN A 69 0.65 2.03 10.33
CA ASN A 69 1.17 2.33 11.66
C ASN A 69 1.54 3.82 11.77
N ARG A 70 1.03 4.46 12.83
CA ARG A 70 1.32 5.86 13.14
C ARG A 70 2.33 5.94 14.28
N THR A 71 3.35 6.78 14.11
CA THR A 71 4.16 7.27 15.24
C THR A 71 3.46 8.49 15.85
N ALA A 72 3.50 8.64 17.17
CA ALA A 72 2.90 9.78 17.85
C ALA A 72 3.27 11.11 17.18
N PHE A 73 2.26 11.94 16.93
CA PHE A 73 2.38 13.26 16.30
C PHE A 73 2.89 13.27 14.84
N ARG A 74 2.95 12.12 14.16
CA ARG A 74 3.34 12.03 12.74
C ARG A 74 2.25 11.35 11.92
N LYS A 75 2.08 11.81 10.68
CA LYS A 75 1.31 11.10 9.66
C LYS A 75 2.09 9.87 9.22
N ASN A 76 1.38 8.78 8.91
CA ASN A 76 1.99 7.63 8.27
C ASN A 76 2.27 7.93 6.78
N PHE A 77 2.98 7.04 6.10
CA PHE A 77 3.31 7.23 4.69
C PHE A 77 2.05 7.42 3.80
N PRO A 78 1.01 6.56 3.89
CA PRO A 78 -0.22 6.73 3.13
C PRO A 78 -0.87 8.11 3.26
N GLU A 79 -0.93 8.64 4.47
CA GLU A 79 -1.51 9.96 4.77
C GLU A 79 -0.69 11.11 4.18
N LEU A 80 0.64 11.01 4.24
CA LEU A 80 1.54 11.99 3.66
C LEU A 80 1.44 12.00 2.13
N ALA A 81 1.40 10.82 1.51
CA ALA A 81 1.27 10.70 0.08
C ALA A 81 -0.09 11.25 -0.42
N ASP A 82 -1.18 10.90 0.26
CA ASP A 82 -2.51 11.41 -0.08
C ASP A 82 -2.58 12.93 0.02
N GLU A 83 -2.02 13.50 1.08
CA GLU A 83 -1.94 14.96 1.25
C GLU A 83 -1.12 15.63 0.15
N LEU A 84 0.04 15.07 -0.20
CA LEU A 84 0.90 15.59 -1.27
C LEU A 84 0.15 15.63 -2.62
N PHE A 85 -0.58 14.57 -2.95
CA PHE A 85 -1.36 14.48 -4.17
C PHE A 85 -2.60 15.40 -4.15
N ALA A 86 -3.31 15.46 -3.02
CA ALA A 86 -4.46 16.35 -2.86
C ALA A 86 -4.08 17.83 -3.01
N ARG A 87 -2.90 18.21 -2.51
CA ARG A 87 -2.35 19.57 -2.65
C ARG A 87 -1.73 19.85 -4.02
N LYS A 88 -1.63 18.84 -4.90
CA LYS A 88 -1.01 18.94 -6.23
C LYS A 88 0.45 19.39 -6.18
N GLU A 89 1.15 19.04 -5.09
CA GLU A 89 2.57 19.34 -4.90
C GLU A 89 3.49 18.33 -5.61
N ALA A 90 2.91 17.22 -6.10
CA ALA A 90 3.57 16.26 -6.98
C ALA A 90 2.61 15.77 -8.09
N PRO A 91 3.13 15.30 -9.24
CA PRO A 91 2.31 14.63 -10.25
C PRO A 91 1.59 13.41 -9.67
N LEU A 92 0.31 13.25 -10.02
CA LEU A 92 -0.48 12.11 -9.55
C LEU A 92 0.09 10.78 -10.04
N ALA A 93 0.14 9.79 -9.15
CA ALA A 93 0.63 8.45 -9.42
C ALA A 93 -0.22 7.42 -8.66
N LEU A 94 -0.25 6.18 -9.17
CA LEU A 94 -0.71 5.02 -8.41
C LEU A 94 0.39 4.63 -7.43
N LEU A 95 0.02 4.29 -6.20
CA LEU A 95 0.96 3.71 -5.23
C LEU A 95 0.62 2.26 -4.98
N SER A 96 1.55 1.36 -5.27
CA SER A 96 1.36 -0.07 -5.08
C SER A 96 2.21 -0.55 -3.91
N GLY A 97 1.56 -0.86 -2.79
CA GLY A 97 2.19 -1.42 -1.60
C GLY A 97 2.24 -2.94 -1.68
N LEU A 98 3.45 -3.51 -1.58
CA LEU A 98 3.67 -4.95 -1.57
C LEU A 98 4.67 -5.37 -0.49
N ILE A 99 4.56 -6.64 -0.09
CA ILE A 99 5.47 -7.30 0.85
C ILE A 99 6.49 -8.15 0.09
N ALA A 100 7.77 -7.91 0.33
CA ALA A 100 8.85 -8.73 -0.24
C ALA A 100 9.18 -9.97 0.61
N GLY A 101 8.89 -9.94 1.91
CA GLY A 101 9.32 -10.97 2.87
C GLY A 101 8.39 -12.17 3.03
N PRO A 102 8.85 -13.24 3.72
CA PRO A 102 8.06 -14.43 3.99
C PRO A 102 6.81 -14.12 4.82
N HIS A 103 5.82 -15.00 4.72
CA HIS A 103 4.59 -14.91 5.51
C HIS A 103 4.87 -15.40 6.94
N MET A 104 4.97 -14.45 7.87
CA MET A 104 5.34 -14.72 9.27
C MET A 104 4.20 -15.28 10.14
N ALA A 105 3.17 -15.93 9.58
CA ALA A 105 2.02 -16.41 10.36
C ALA A 105 2.28 -17.64 11.25
N GLY A 106 3.55 -17.97 11.52
CA GLY A 106 3.95 -19.03 12.44
C GLY A 106 4.37 -18.54 13.84
N VAL A 107 4.49 -17.23 14.06
CA VAL A 107 4.84 -16.69 15.39
C VAL A 107 3.55 -16.41 16.16
N SER A 108 2.94 -17.48 16.67
CA SER A 108 2.01 -17.32 17.80
C SER A 108 2.86 -17.03 19.03
N LEU A 109 2.71 -15.84 19.61
CA LEU A 109 3.12 -15.56 20.98
C LEU A 109 2.12 -16.19 21.96
#